data_AF-A0A1X6NGU6-F1
#
_entry.id   AF-A0A1X6NGU6-F1
#
_cell.length_a   1.000
_cell.length_b   1.000
_cell.length_c   1.000
_cell.angle_alpha   90.00
_cell.angle_beta   90.00
_cell.angle_gamma   90.00
#
_symmetry.space_group_name_H-M   'P 1'
#
loop_
_entity.id
_entity.type
_entity.pdbx_description
1 polymer ?
#
loop_
_entity_poly.entity_id
_entity_poly.type
_entity_poly.pdbx_seq_one_letter_code
_entity_poly.pdbx_strand_id
1 'polypeptide(L)'
;MADAPRLASDPGLQLCPEFADPEYGILRQGLVAAGQVASDAAATEHLIAIWSAHNAAKRALWAAQVEGDRLADADRLLLEAEA
;
A
#
# COMPACT_ATOMS: atom_id res chain seq x y z
N MET A 1 -16.56 -12.61 10.48
CA MET A 1 -15.40 -12.20 9.66
C MET A 1 -14.87 -10.92 10.27
N ALA A 2 -13.60 -10.85 10.66
CA ALA A 2 -13.06 -9.60 11.18
C ALA A 2 -12.97 -8.61 10.02
N ASP A 3 -13.63 -7.46 10.14
CA ASP A 3 -13.47 -6.38 9.17
C ASP A 3 -11.99 -6.01 9.09
N ALA A 4 -11.48 -5.88 7.86
CA ALA A 4 -10.12 -5.42 7.65
C ALA A 4 -9.95 -4.03 8.30
N PRO A 5 -8.83 -3.78 9.00
CA PRO A 5 -8.63 -2.51 9.69
C PRO A 5 -8.73 -1.35 8.69
N ARG A 6 -9.57 -0.36 9.00
CA ARG A 6 -9.77 0.82 8.15
C ARG A 6 -8.48 1.61 8.03
N LEU A 7 -8.11 1.97 6.79
CA LEU A 7 -7.00 2.89 6.55
C LEU A 7 -7.43 4.32 6.85
N ALA A 8 -6.50 5.11 7.42
CA ALA A 8 -6.74 6.50 7.79
C ALA A 8 -6.44 7.52 6.66
N SER A 9 -5.74 7.08 5.61
CA SER A 9 -5.26 7.94 4.52
C SER A 9 -5.18 7.16 3.21
N ASP A 10 -5.38 7.86 2.08
CA ASP A 10 -5.29 7.27 0.74
C ASP A 10 -3.85 6.80 0.42
N PRO A 11 -3.62 5.48 0.26
CA PRO A 11 -2.32 4.94 -0.12
C PRO A 11 -1.91 5.27 -1.56
N GLY A 12 -2.84 5.71 -2.42
CA GLY A 12 -2.56 6.23 -3.75
C GLY A 12 -1.76 7.54 -3.76
N LEU A 13 -1.72 8.26 -2.63
CA LEU A 13 -0.91 9.46 -2.46
C LEU A 13 0.53 9.16 -2.03
N GLN A 14 0.83 7.91 -1.66
CA GLN A 14 2.17 7.51 -1.24
C GLN A 14 3.06 7.30 -2.47
N LEU A 15 4.24 7.92 -2.45
CA LEU A 15 5.27 7.72 -3.47
C LEU A 15 6.19 6.58 -3.05
N CYS A 16 6.66 5.80 -4.03
CA CYS A 16 7.71 4.83 -3.81
C CYS A 16 8.97 5.58 -3.36
N PRO A 17 9.62 5.17 -2.25
CA PRO A 17 10.92 5.70 -1.90
C PRO A 17 11.94 5.47 -3.02
N GLU A 18 12.88 6.40 -3.16
CA GLU A 18 14.01 6.24 -4.07
C GLU A 18 15.02 5.26 -3.45
N PHE A 19 14.77 3.96 -3.62
CA PHE A 19 15.59 2.93 -3.00
C PHE A 19 17.03 2.89 -3.54
N ALA A 20 17.34 3.61 -4.62
CA ALA A 20 18.72 3.79 -5.07
C ALA A 20 19.50 4.77 -4.16
N ASP A 21 18.84 5.62 -3.38
CA ASP A 21 19.50 6.63 -2.57
C ASP A 21 20.48 6.01 -1.55
N PRO A 22 21.58 6.70 -1.22
CA PRO A 22 22.58 6.20 -0.29
C PRO A 22 22.02 5.86 1.10
N GLU A 23 20.92 6.49 1.52
CA GLU A 23 20.27 6.23 2.80
C GLU A 23 19.78 4.77 2.93
N TYR A 24 19.41 4.14 1.82
CA TYR A 24 19.01 2.74 1.77
C TYR A 24 20.18 1.78 1.53
N GLY A 25 21.42 2.29 1.45
CA GLY A 25 22.59 1.49 1.13
C GLY A 25 22.81 0.31 2.08
N ILE A 26 22.59 0.51 3.39
CA ILE A 26 22.69 -0.56 4.40
C ILE A 26 21.64 -1.65 4.14
N LEU A 27 20.43 -1.26 3.75
CA LEU A 27 19.34 -2.18 3.47
C LEU A 27 19.67 -3.05 2.25
N ARG A 28 20.14 -2.42 1.16
CA ARG A 28 20.54 -3.11 -0.08
C ARG A 28 21.72 -4.06 0.14
N GLN A 29 22.75 -3.58 0.84
CA GLN A 29 23.92 -4.39 1.20
C GLN A 29 23.53 -5.59 2.07
N GLY A 30 22.59 -5.41 3.00
CA GLY A 30 22.05 -6.49 3.82
C GLY A 30 21.39 -7.59 2.97
N LEU A 31 20.57 -7.22 1.98
CA LEU A 31 19.93 -8.19 1.06
C LEU A 31 20.96 -8.99 0.25
N VAL A 32 22.02 -8.32 -0.24
CA VAL A 32 23.10 -8.97 -0.98
C VAL A 32 23.92 -9.89 -0.07
N ALA A 33 24.32 -9.41 1.11
CA ALA A 33 25.13 -10.18 2.06
C ALA A 33 24.37 -11.41 2.60
N ALA A 34 23.04 -11.32 2.74
CA ALA A 34 22.19 -12.44 3.10
C ALA A 34 21.93 -13.41 1.95
N GLY A 35 22.44 -13.15 0.74
CA GLY A 35 22.22 -13.98 -0.45
C GLY A 35 20.79 -13.97 -0.96
N GLN A 36 19.96 -13.00 -0.55
CA GLN A 36 18.57 -12.89 -1.02
C GLN A 36 18.48 -12.35 -2.45
N VAL A 37 19.47 -11.57 -2.86
CA VAL A 37 19.60 -11.00 -4.21
C VAL A 37 21.07 -11.00 -4.65
N ALA A 38 21.31 -11.03 -5.95
CA ALA A 38 22.64 -11.22 -6.51
C ALA A 38 23.51 -9.94 -6.59
N SER A 39 22.91 -8.76 -6.49
CA SER A 39 23.59 -7.48 -6.67
C SER A 39 22.85 -6.32 -6.01
N ASP A 40 23.51 -5.17 -5.86
CA ASP A 40 22.88 -3.95 -5.33
C ASP A 40 21.72 -3.47 -6.21
N ALA A 41 21.86 -3.56 -7.54
CA ALA A 41 20.79 -3.24 -8.48
C ALA A 41 19.57 -4.16 -8.30
N ALA A 42 19.82 -5.48 -8.15
CA ALA A 42 18.76 -6.44 -7.86
C ALA A 42 18.11 -6.18 -6.48
N ALA A 43 18.87 -5.67 -5.51
CA ALA A 43 18.33 -5.28 -4.21
C ALA A 43 17.38 -4.07 -4.34
N THR A 44 17.75 -3.04 -5.11
CA THR A 44 16.87 -1.90 -5.39
C THR A 44 15.57 -2.35 -6.05
N GLU A 45 15.65 -3.16 -7.10
CA GLU A 45 14.46 -3.70 -7.79
C GLU A 45 13.58 -4.53 -6.86
N HIS A 46 14.20 -5.36 -6.00
CA HIS A 46 13.49 -6.18 -5.03
C HIS A 46 12.71 -5.33 -4.02
N LEU A 47 13.30 -4.24 -3.53
CA LEU A 47 12.65 -3.31 -2.60
C LEU A 47 11.47 -2.58 -3.26
N ILE A 48 11.65 -2.12 -4.50
CA ILE A 48 10.58 -1.49 -5.28
C ILE A 48 9.42 -2.48 -5.47
N ALA A 49 9.71 -3.74 -5.80
CA ALA A 49 8.69 -4.77 -6.00
C ALA A 49 7.89 -5.05 -4.71
N ILE A 50 8.58 -5.19 -3.57
CA ILE A 50 7.92 -5.40 -2.26
C ILE A 50 7.03 -4.20 -1.91
N TRP A 51 7.57 -2.99 -2.02
CA TRP A 51 6.82 -1.76 -1.72
C TRP A 51 5.58 -1.66 -2.61
N SER A 52 5.74 -1.91 -3.92
CA SER A 52 4.65 -1.84 -4.90
C SER A 52 3.54 -2.84 -4.60
N ALA A 53 3.90 -4.08 -4.26
CA ALA A 53 2.93 -5.11 -3.90
C ALA A 53 2.14 -4.74 -2.62
N HIS A 54 2.84 -4.26 -1.59
CA HIS A 54 2.19 -3.78 -0.37
C HIS A 54 1.29 -2.56 -0.61
N ASN A 55 1.74 -1.60 -1.41
CA ASN A 55 0.94 -0.41 -1.70
C ASN A 55 -0.29 -0.76 -2.55
N ALA A 56 -0.17 -1.70 -3.50
CA ALA A 56 -1.29 -2.19 -4.30
C ALA A 56 -2.37 -2.83 -3.41
N ALA A 57 -1.98 -3.65 -2.43
CA ALA A 57 -2.91 -4.25 -1.48
C ALA A 57 -3.63 -3.18 -0.64
N LYS A 58 -2.91 -2.16 -0.16
CA LYS A 58 -3.52 -1.03 0.56
C LYS A 58 -4.49 -0.25 -0.33
N ARG A 59 -4.15 0.00 -1.59
CA ARG A 59 -5.03 0.69 -2.55
C ARG A 59 -6.31 -0.09 -2.83
N ALA A 60 -6.24 -1.42 -2.93
CA ALA A 60 -7.43 -2.26 -3.06
C ALA A 60 -8.32 -2.17 -1.81
N LEU A 61 -7.73 -2.21 -0.62
CA LEU A 61 -8.46 -2.02 0.65
C LEU A 61 -9.11 -0.64 0.72
N TRP A 62 -8.37 0.42 0.39
CA TRP A 62 -8.89 1.79 0.35
C TRP A 62 -10.08 1.93 -0.61
N ALA A 63 -9.98 1.37 -1.83
CA ALA A 63 -11.06 1.39 -2.80
C ALA A 63 -12.32 0.70 -2.27
N ALA A 64 -12.17 -0.44 -1.59
CA ALA A 64 -13.29 -1.13 -0.94
C ALA A 64 -13.92 -0.30 0.19
N GLN A 65 -13.11 0.41 0.98
CA GLN A 65 -13.61 1.31 2.02
C GLN A 65 -14.40 2.47 1.43
N VAL A 66 -13.87 3.15 0.41
CA VAL A 66 -14.53 4.29 -0.24
C VAL A 66 -15.85 3.86 -0.86
N GLU A 67 -15.90 2.70 -1.51
CA GLU A 67 -17.16 2.19 -2.07
C GLU A 67 -18.16 1.80 -0.98
N GLY A 68 -17.70 1.15 0.10
CA GLY A 68 -18.55 0.82 1.25
C GLY A 68 -19.15 2.06 1.92
N ASP A 69 -18.36 3.11 2.10
CA ASP A 69 -18.83 4.38 2.66
C ASP A 69 -19.85 5.06 1.73
N ARG A 70 -19.60 5.04 0.42
CA ARG A 70 -20.52 5.59 -0.58
C ARG A 70 -21.88 4.89 -0.57
N LEU A 71 -21.88 3.56 -0.47
CA LEU A 71 -23.12 2.77 -0.41
C LEU A 71 -23.87 3.06 0.89
N ALA A 72 -23.18 3.12 2.03
CA ALA A 72 -23.79 3.43 3.32
C ALA A 72 -24.41 4.84 3.34
N ASP A 73 -23.75 5.83 2.73
CA ASP A 73 -24.29 7.18 2.61
C ASP A 73 -25.51 7.22 1.68
N ALA A 74 -25.51 6.47 0.58
CA ALA A 74 -26.66 6.36 -0.33
C ALA A 74 -27.87 5.72 0.36
N ASP A 75 -27.66 4.64 1.13
CA ASP A 75 -28.71 3.98 1.90
C ASP A 75 -29.30 4.91 2.96
N ARG A 76 -28.46 5.70 3.65
CA ARG A 76 -28.93 6.70 4.62
C ARG A 76 -29.82 7.76 3.96
N LEU A 77 -29.41 8.29 2.80
CA LEU A 77 -30.18 9.30 2.08
C LEU A 77 -31.53 8.76 1.59
N LEU A 78 -31.59 7.49 1.18
CA LEU A 78 -32.85 6.85 0.80
C LEU A 78 -33.81 6.75 1.99
N LEU A 79 -33.31 6.26 3.14
CA LEU A 79 -34.10 6.14 4.37
C LEU A 79 -34.62 7.50 4.85
N GLU A 80 -33.82 8.55 4.74
CA GLU A 80 -34.21 9.93 5.08
C GLU A 80 -35.26 10.50 4.12
N ALA A 81 -35.26 10.10 2.85
CA ALA A 81 -36.24 10.54 1.86
C ALA A 81 -37.59 9.80 1.97
N GLU A 82 -37.60 8.62 2.59
CA GLU A 82 -38.79 7.78 2.81
C GLU A 82 -39.47 8.02 4.17
N ALA A 83 -38.85 8.80 5.06
CA ALA A 83 -39.35 9.17 6.39
C ALA A 83 -40.10 10.51 6.41
#